data_AF-A0A434LQT5-F1
#
_entry.id   AF-A0A434LQT5-F1
#
_cell.length_a   1.000
_cell.length_b   1.000
_cell.length_c   1.000
_cell.angle_alpha   90.00
_cell.angle_beta   90.00
_cell.angle_gamma   90.00
#
_symmetry.space_group_name_H-M   'P 1'
#
loop_
_entity.id
_entity.type
_entity.pdbx_description
1 polymer ?
#
loop_
_entity_poly.entity_id
_entity_poly.type
_entity_poly.pdbx_seq_one_letter_code
_entity_poly.pdbx_strand_id
1 'polypeptide(L)' 'MAKLAKRLQTKRLPLLPAERALKVISGRWKAVILYHLFDGPRRLSVLKTLVPDITQKVLIQQLREMEEHGLV' A
#
# COMPACT_ATOMS: atom_id res chain seq x y z
N MET A 1 17.35 -12.47 19.13
CA MET A 1 16.02 -11.85 19.33
C MET A 1 15.96 -10.38 18.84
N ALA A 2 16.46 -10.07 17.64
CA ALA A 2 16.65 -8.67 17.18
C ALA A 2 16.06 -8.35 15.78
N LYS A 3 15.16 -9.20 15.25
CA LYS A 3 14.58 -9.02 13.90
C LYS A 3 13.08 -8.71 13.86
N LEU A 4 12.42 -8.54 15.00
CA LEU A 4 10.99 -8.23 15.06
C LEU A 4 10.69 -6.72 15.16
N ALA A 5 11.61 -5.91 15.68
CA ALA A 5 11.38 -4.49 15.98
C ALA A 5 11.51 -3.54 14.77
N LYS A 6 11.85 -4.04 13.57
CA LYS A 6 12.18 -3.19 12.40
C LYS A 6 11.06 -3.08 11.35
N ARG A 7 9.93 -3.77 11.52
CA ARG A 7 8.92 -3.91 10.44
C ARG A 7 7.62 -3.13 10.62
N LEU A 8 7.35 -2.63 11.82
CA LEU A 8 6.27 -1.68 12.02
C LEU A 8 6.93 -0.38 12.45
N GLN A 9 7.20 0.50 11.49
CA GLN A 9 6.99 1.90 11.79
C GLN A 9 5.49 2.06 12.06
N THR A 10 5.05 1.68 13.27
CA THR A 10 3.82 2.19 13.87
C THR A 10 4.08 3.67 14.10
N LYS A 11 4.17 4.45 13.01
CA LYS A 11 3.94 5.90 13.07
C LYS A 11 2.56 6.00 13.68
N ARG A 12 2.45 6.66 14.84
CA ARG A 12 1.17 6.99 15.48
C ARG A 12 0.15 7.28 14.40
N LEU A 13 -0.81 6.37 14.24
CA LEU A 13 -1.91 6.63 13.35
C LEU A 13 -2.77 7.72 14.02
N PRO A 14 -3.24 8.71 13.27
CA PRO A 14 -4.13 9.73 13.80
C PRO A 14 -5.34 9.10 14.48
N LEU A 15 -5.83 9.73 15.56
CA LEU A 15 -7.00 9.24 16.28
C LEU A 15 -8.26 9.36 15.42
N LEU A 16 -8.39 10.45 14.66
CA LEU A 16 -9.54 10.67 13.79
C LEU A 16 -9.56 9.65 12.64
N PRO A 17 -10.70 8.95 12.42
CA PRO A 17 -10.80 7.94 11.37
C PRO A 17 -10.46 8.45 9.97
N ALA A 18 -10.93 9.66 9.62
CA ALA A 18 -10.64 10.26 8.33
C ALA A 18 -9.14 10.51 8.12
N GLU A 19 -8.46 11.06 9.12
CA GLU A 19 -7.01 11.30 9.08
C GLU A 19 -6.22 9.99 9.02
N ARG A 20 -6.70 8.95 9.72
CA ARG A 20 -6.12 7.61 9.66
C ARG A 20 -6.24 7.00 8.27
N ALA A 21 -7.42 7.03 7.67
CA ALA A 21 -7.65 6.54 6.32
C ALA A 21 -6.75 7.27 5.32
N LEU A 22 -6.74 8.61 5.37
CA LEU A 22 -5.84 9.45 4.55
C LEU A 22 -4.38 9.07 4.75
N LYS A 23 -3.95 8.84 5.99
CA LYS A 23 -2.56 8.43 6.27
C LYS A 23 -2.23 7.08 5.64
N VAL A 24 -3.14 6.12 5.72
CA VAL A 24 -2.94 4.77 5.19
C VAL A 24 -2.83 4.78 3.66
N ILE A 25 -3.71 5.53 2.97
CA ILE A 25 -3.73 5.62 1.49
C ILE A 25 -2.76 6.66 0.92
N SER A 26 -2.19 7.51 1.77
CA SER A 26 -1.22 8.54 1.36
C SER A 26 0.06 7.94 0.78
N GLY A 27 0.78 8.75 0.00
CA GLY A 27 2.01 8.39 -0.67
C GLY A 27 1.86 8.33 -2.18
N ARG A 28 2.97 8.16 -2.89
CA ARG A 28 3.01 8.26 -4.36
C ARG A 28 2.21 7.17 -5.06
N TRP A 29 2.09 5.98 -4.47
CA TRP A 29 1.69 4.78 -5.21
C TRP A 29 0.32 4.22 -4.83
N LYS A 30 -0.08 4.27 -3.55
CA LYS A 30 -1.27 3.55 -3.06
C LYS A 30 -2.56 3.98 -3.76
N ALA A 31 -2.80 5.29 -3.89
CA ALA A 31 -3.97 5.81 -4.59
C ALA A 31 -4.03 5.36 -6.07
N VAL A 32 -2.89 5.36 -6.77
CA VAL A 32 -2.79 4.92 -8.18
C VAL A 32 -3.05 3.43 -8.30
N ILE A 33 -2.50 2.62 -7.40
CA ILE A 33 -2.72 1.16 -7.39
C ILE A 33 -4.20 0.86 -7.10
N LEU A 34 -4.79 1.53 -6.10
CA LEU A 34 -6.21 1.38 -5.75
C LEU A 34 -7.14 1.78 -6.89
N TYR A 35 -6.82 2.86 -7.62
CA TYR A 35 -7.57 3.25 -8.82
C TYR A 35 -7.64 2.11 -9.84
N HIS A 36 -6.51 1.42 -10.09
CA HIS A 36 -6.49 0.28 -11.01
C HIS A 36 -7.11 -1.00 -10.44
N LEU A 37 -7.36 -1.10 -9.13
CA LEU A 37 -8.02 -2.24 -8.51
C LEU A 37 -9.52 -2.01 -8.30
N PHE A 38 -10.01 -0.80 -8.55
CA PHE A 38 -11.39 -0.40 -8.27
C PHE A 38 -12.43 -1.21 -9.05
N ASP A 39 -12.09 -1.64 -10.27
CA ASP A 39 -12.94 -2.47 -11.13
C ASP A 39 -12.70 -3.98 -10.96
N GLY A 40 -11.79 -4.38 -10.07
CA GLY A 40 -11.56 -5.78 -9.72
C GLY A 40 -10.09 -6.18 -9.57
N PRO A 41 -9.84 -7.44 -9.18
CA PRO A 41 -8.50 -7.95 -8.94
C PRO A 41 -7.69 -8.04 -10.24
N ARG A 42 -6.40 -7.71 -10.16
CA ARG A 42 -5.46 -7.81 -11.28
C ARG A 42 -4.22 -8.60 -10.89
N ARG A 43 -3.65 -9.32 -11.87
CA ARG A 43 -2.34 -9.95 -11.71
C ARG A 43 -1.27 -8.88 -11.50
N LEU A 44 -0.25 -9.20 -10.71
CA LEU A 44 0.87 -8.30 -10.40
C LEU A 44 1.56 -7.75 -11.65
N SER A 45 1.73 -8.58 -12.68
CA SER A 45 2.33 -8.17 -13.96
C SER A 45 1.50 -7.09 -14.68
N VAL A 46 0.17 -7.22 -14.65
CA VAL A 46 -0.74 -6.23 -15.25
C VAL A 46 -0.64 -4.90 -14.49
N LEU A 47 -0.67 -4.94 -13.15
CA LEU A 47 -0.48 -3.73 -12.33
C LEU A 47 0.88 -3.06 -12.58
N LYS A 48 1.95 -3.84 -12.76
CA LYS A 48 3.29 -3.32 -13.06
C LYS A 48 3.34 -2.60 -14.42
N THR A 49 2.57 -3.06 -15.40
CA THR A 49 2.42 -2.40 -16.70
C THR A 49 1.59 -1.12 -16.60
N LEU A 50 0.52 -1.13 -15.80
CA LEU A 50 -0.35 0.04 -15.58
C LEU A 50 0.36 1.15 -14.78
N VAL A 51 1.33 0.80 -13.94
CA VAL A 51 2.13 1.75 -13.16
C VAL A 51 3.61 1.61 -13.57
N PRO A 52 4.02 2.16 -14.73
CA PRO A 52 5.35 1.88 -15.30
C PRO A 52 6.51 2.36 -14.40
N ASP A 53 6.34 3.46 -13.69
CA ASP A 53 7.38 4.09 -12.87
C ASP A 53 7.69 3.39 -11.54
N ILE A 54 6.79 2.51 -11.06
CA ILE A 54 7.03 1.78 -9.79
C ILE A 54 7.95 0.59 -10.05
N THR A 55 8.94 0.34 -9.22
CA THR A 55 9.69 -0.93 -9.34
C THR A 55 8.82 -2.10 -8.86
N GLN A 56 9.05 -3.32 -9.38
CA GLN A 56 8.29 -4.50 -8.94
C GLN A 56 8.42 -4.75 -7.43
N LYS A 57 9.61 -4.53 -6.87
CA LYS A 57 9.86 -4.63 -5.43
C LYS A 57 8.99 -3.65 -4.63
N VAL A 58 8.90 -2.39 -5.08
CA VAL A 58 8.08 -1.37 -4.40
C VAL A 58 6.60 -1.67 -4.57
N LEU A 59 6.15 -2.14 -5.73
CA LEU A 59 4.75 -2.56 -5.94
C LEU A 59 4.32 -3.65 -4.95
N ILE A 60 5.12 -4.71 -4.81
CA ILE A 60 4.86 -5.79 -3.85
C ILE A 60 4.84 -5.25 -2.42
N GLN A 61 5.77 -4.37 -2.07
CA GLN A 61 5.82 -3.77 -0.74
C GLN A 61 4.56 -2.93 -0.45
N GLN A 62 4.10 -2.12 -1.41
CA GLN A 62 2.88 -1.32 -1.25
C GLN A 62 1.63 -2.19 -1.15
N LEU A 63 1.52 -3.26 -1.94
CA LEU A 63 0.41 -4.21 -1.86
C LEU A 63 0.34 -4.88 -0.49
N ARG A 64 1.47 -5.37 0.05
CA ARG A 64 1.53 -5.96 1.39
C ARG A 64 1.13 -4.98 2.49
N GLU A 65 1.59 -3.72 2.41
CA GLU A 65 1.16 -2.69 3.36
C GLU A 65 -0.33 -2.40 3.27
N MET A 66 -0.93 -2.44 2.07
CA MET A 66 -2.37 -2.23 1.89
C MET A 66 -3.18 -3.43 2.38
N GLU A 67 -2.70 -4.66 2.18
CA GLU A 67 -3.28 -5.90 2.71
C GLU A 67 -3.28 -5.91 4.25
N GLU A 68 -2.18 -5.49 4.88
CA GLU A 68 -2.08 -5.29 6.34
C GLU A 68 -3.12 -4.31 6.90
N HIS A 69 -3.59 -3.38 6.06
CA HIS A 69 -4.62 -2.39 6.40
C HIS A 69 -6.02 -2.75 5.87
N GLY A 70 -6.20 -3.92 5.24
CA GLY A 70 -7.48 -4.40 4.71
C GLY A 70 -8.00 -3.61 3.51
N LEU A 71 -7.10 -3.00 2.73
CA LEU A 71 -7.46 -2.23 1.53
C LEU A 71 -7.51 -3.07 0.26
N VAL A 72 -6.72 -4.14 0.19
CA VAL A 72 -6.60 -5.07 -0.95
C VAL A 72 -6.52 -6.51 -0.46
#